data_AF-A0A146LA17-F1
#
_entry.id   AF-A0A146LA17-F1
#
_cell.length_a   1.000
_cell.length_b   1.000
_cell.length_c   1.000
_cell.angle_alpha   90.00
_cell.angle_beta   90.00
_cell.angle_gamma   90.00
#
_symmetry.space_group_name_H-M   'P 1'
#
loop_
_entity.id
_entity.type
_entity.pdbx_description
1 polymer ?
#
loop_
_entity_poly.entity_id
_entity_poly.type
_entity_poly.pdbx_seq_one_letter_code
_entity_poly.pdbx_strand_id
1 'polypeptide(L)'
;GTTSAEVKFQCCGIDRPEDWYEIDAWPNQRIVPRSCCRPTEAQNPDCWKENNQDAWFLKGCSEQVLMWFVSQLHIVGIVGLVVSFIQLFGLISAMLLFCTVNHKRSNGHHYKAYPAT
;
A
#
# COMPACT_ATOMS: atom_id res chain seq x y z
N GLY A 1 13.52 -0.85 13.48
CA GLY A 1 13.56 -1.96 12.51
C GLY A 1 12.88 -1.50 11.24
N THR A 2 13.64 -0.92 10.32
CA THR A 2 13.18 -0.50 8.99
C THR A 2 13.90 -1.39 8.00
N THR A 3 13.22 -2.39 7.46
CA THR A 3 13.76 -3.24 6.38
C THR A 3 13.70 -2.47 5.08
N SER A 4 14.84 -2.33 4.39
CA SER A 4 14.92 -1.68 3.08
C SER A 4 14.03 -2.39 2.06
N ALA A 5 13.51 -1.65 1.08
CA ALA A 5 12.67 -2.20 0.00
C ALA A 5 13.39 -3.35 -0.74
N GLU A 6 14.68 -3.18 -1.01
CA GLU A 6 15.55 -4.17 -1.65
C GLU A 6 15.57 -5.52 -0.92
N VAL A 7 15.63 -5.50 0.41
CA VAL A 7 15.59 -6.73 1.23
C VAL A 7 14.19 -7.34 1.22
N LYS A 8 13.16 -6.50 1.32
CA LYS A 8 11.76 -6.94 1.38
C LYS A 8 11.30 -7.60 0.08
N PHE A 9 11.71 -7.03 -1.05
CA PHE A 9 11.31 -7.47 -2.39
C PHE A 9 12.39 -8.27 -3.11
N GLN A 10 13.53 -8.55 -2.45
CA GLN A 10 14.64 -9.33 -3.01
C GLN A 10 15.09 -8.80 -4.38
N CYS A 11 15.29 -7.48 -4.43
CA CYS A 11 15.58 -6.73 -5.64
C CYS A 11 16.76 -5.77 -5.40
N CYS A 12 17.35 -5.25 -6.48
CA CYS A 12 18.42 -4.26 -6.43
C CYS A 12 18.25 -3.21 -7.51
N GLY A 13 18.31 -1.94 -7.12
CA GLY A 13 18.08 -0.82 -8.04
C GLY A 13 16.63 -0.67 -8.46
N ILE A 14 16.37 0.23 -9.40
CA ILE A 14 15.02 0.49 -9.91
C ILE A 14 14.66 -0.61 -10.90
N ASP A 15 15.43 -0.73 -11.97
CA ASP A 15 15.29 -1.73 -13.01
C ASP A 15 16.45 -2.74 -13.00
N ARG A 16 17.64 -2.30 -12.59
CA ARG A 16 18.85 -3.13 -12.55
C ARG A 16 19.84 -2.67 -11.47
N PRO A 17 20.78 -3.52 -11.02
CA PRO A 17 21.78 -3.15 -10.02
C PRO A 17 22.66 -1.96 -10.43
N GLU A 18 22.91 -1.78 -11.73
CA GLU A 18 23.75 -0.71 -12.27
C GLU A 18 23.13 0.68 -12.09
N ASP A 19 21.84 0.79 -11.75
CA ASP A 19 21.20 2.06 -11.45
C ASP A 19 21.91 2.79 -10.29
N TRP A 20 22.59 2.04 -9.42
CA TRP A 20 23.41 2.59 -8.34
C TRP A 20 24.72 3.23 -8.80
N TYR A 21 25.13 3.06 -10.07
CA TYR A 21 26.37 3.64 -10.59
C TYR A 21 26.18 5.09 -11.04
N GLU A 22 24.93 5.49 -11.29
CA GLU A 22 24.56 6.80 -11.82
C GLU A 22 24.10 7.77 -10.71
N ILE A 23 24.18 7.38 -9.43
CA ILE A 23 23.70 8.20 -8.32
C ILE A 23 24.76 9.10 -7.69
N ASP A 24 24.32 10.25 -7.17
CA ASP A 24 25.20 11.24 -6.54
C ASP A 24 25.75 10.83 -5.16
N ALA A 25 25.23 9.76 -4.54
CA ALA A 25 25.64 9.38 -3.17
C ALA A 25 27.06 8.79 -3.11
N TRP A 26 27.56 8.23 -4.22
CA TRP A 26 28.92 7.71 -4.34
C TRP A 26 29.46 7.93 -5.76
N PRO A 27 29.84 9.18 -6.10
CA PRO A 27 30.25 9.53 -7.45
C PRO A 27 31.51 8.78 -7.86
N ASN A 28 31.53 8.26 -9.10
CA ASN A 28 32.62 7.47 -9.67
C ASN A 28 32.90 6.12 -8.97
N GLN A 29 31.97 5.63 -8.15
CA GLN A 29 32.07 4.30 -7.55
C GLN A 29 31.02 3.38 -8.13
N ARG A 30 31.45 2.21 -8.62
CA ARG A 30 30.57 1.16 -9.12
C ARG A 30 30.25 0.19 -7.99
N ILE A 31 29.34 0.61 -7.13
CA ILE A 31 29.00 -0.10 -5.89
C ILE A 31 27.49 -0.10 -5.70
N VAL A 32 27.00 -1.07 -4.95
CA VAL A 32 25.59 -1.18 -4.56
C VAL A 32 25.44 -1.06 -3.04
N PRO A 33 24.26 -0.67 -2.52
CA PRO A 33 23.98 -0.76 -1.10
C PRO A 33 24.10 -2.19 -0.60
N ARG A 34 24.45 -2.38 0.68
CA ARG A 34 24.51 -3.71 1.29
C ARG A 34 23.17 -4.46 1.26
N SER A 35 22.05 -3.75 1.16
CA SER A 35 20.71 -4.31 1.02
C SER A 35 20.46 -5.00 -0.32
N CYS A 36 21.29 -4.76 -1.35
CA CYS A 36 21.27 -5.51 -2.61
C CYS A 36 21.91 -6.90 -2.51
N CYS A 37 22.69 -7.17 -1.47
CA CYS A 37 23.37 -8.45 -1.33
C CYS A 37 22.40 -9.56 -0.93
N ARG A 38 22.52 -10.71 -1.57
CA ARG A 38 21.69 -11.87 -1.27
C ARG A 38 21.98 -12.40 0.14
N PRO A 39 20.99 -12.97 0.84
CA PRO A 39 21.19 -13.55 2.17
C PRO A 39 22.26 -14.66 2.19
N THR A 40 22.46 -15.39 1.09
CA THR A 40 23.52 -16.40 0.98
C THR A 40 24.92 -15.79 1.10
N GLU A 41 25.07 -14.53 0.70
CA GLU A 41 26.33 -13.78 0.70
C GLU A 41 26.40 -12.81 1.89
N ALA A 42 25.54 -12.96 2.90
CA ALA A 42 25.51 -12.06 4.05
C ALA A 42 26.83 -12.05 4.85
N GLN A 43 27.62 -13.13 4.76
CA GLN A 43 28.94 -13.23 5.38
C GLN A 43 30.05 -12.62 4.52
N ASN A 44 29.81 -12.30 3.25
CA ASN A 44 30.78 -11.66 2.38
C ASN A 44 30.87 -10.16 2.74
N PRO A 45 31.98 -9.70 3.34
CA PRO A 45 32.11 -8.30 3.76
C PRO A 45 32.15 -7.34 2.57
N ASP A 46 32.48 -7.85 1.39
CA ASP A 46 32.73 -7.11 0.15
C ASP A 46 31.66 -7.36 -0.91
N CYS A 47 30.51 -7.94 -0.54
CA CYS A 47 29.45 -8.26 -1.48
C CYS A 47 29.05 -7.05 -2.34
N TRP A 48 29.07 -5.82 -1.81
CA TRP A 48 28.66 -4.58 -2.46
C TRP A 48 29.55 -4.08 -3.61
N LYS A 49 30.72 -4.70 -3.84
CA LYS A 49 31.68 -4.30 -4.88
C LYS A 49 31.33 -4.91 -6.23
N GLU A 50 31.55 -4.18 -7.33
CA GLU A 50 31.30 -4.62 -8.73
C GLU A 50 31.85 -6.02 -9.06
N ASN A 51 33.00 -6.41 -8.51
CA ASN A 51 33.60 -7.73 -8.74
C ASN A 51 32.75 -8.90 -8.18
N ASN A 52 31.76 -8.62 -7.34
CA ASN A 52 30.87 -9.60 -6.71
C ASN A 52 29.43 -9.47 -7.22
N GLN A 53 29.23 -9.11 -8.49
CA GLN A 53 27.89 -9.01 -9.11
C GLN A 53 27.03 -10.26 -8.92
N ASP A 54 27.64 -11.45 -8.91
CA ASP A 54 26.94 -12.72 -8.66
C ASP A 54 26.28 -12.77 -7.27
N ALA A 55 26.73 -11.96 -6.32
CA ALA A 55 26.20 -11.87 -4.95
C ALA A 55 24.92 -11.03 -4.84
N TRP A 56 24.46 -10.39 -5.91
CA TRP A 56 23.37 -9.42 -5.88
C TRP A 56 22.03 -10.00 -6.29
N PHE A 57 20.97 -9.30 -5.93
CA PHE A 57 19.68 -9.47 -6.60
C PHE A 57 19.76 -8.89 -8.01
N LEU A 58 19.49 -9.72 -9.02
CA LEU A 58 19.53 -9.30 -10.43
C LEU A 58 18.23 -8.62 -10.89
N LYS A 59 17.17 -8.72 -10.09
CA LYS A 59 15.85 -8.19 -10.40
C LYS A 59 15.74 -6.75 -9.90
N GLY A 60 15.23 -5.86 -10.76
CA GLY A 60 14.87 -4.50 -10.38
C GLY A 60 13.68 -4.45 -9.42
N CYS A 61 13.66 -3.46 -8.53
CA CYS A 61 12.58 -3.31 -7.56
C CYS A 61 11.26 -2.86 -8.20
N SER A 62 11.28 -2.15 -9.33
CA SER A 62 10.07 -1.73 -10.06
C SER A 62 9.22 -2.95 -10.45
N GLU A 63 9.85 -3.95 -11.06
CA GLU A 63 9.25 -5.21 -11.50
C GLU A 63 8.68 -6.00 -10.30
N GLN A 64 9.47 -6.15 -9.24
CA GLN A 64 9.09 -6.93 -8.06
C GLN A 64 7.94 -6.28 -7.27
N VAL A 65 7.98 -4.95 -7.10
CA VAL A 65 6.91 -4.20 -6.43
C VAL A 65 5.62 -4.28 -7.24
N LEU A 66 5.69 -4.18 -8.56
CA LEU A 66 4.51 -4.30 -9.41
C LEU A 66 3.89 -5.70 -9.32
N MET A 67 4.71 -6.76 -9.42
CA MET A 67 4.22 -8.14 -9.25
C MET A 67 3.59 -8.35 -7.88
N TRP A 68 4.24 -7.85 -6.82
CA TRP A 68 3.69 -7.91 -5.47
C TRP A 68 2.36 -7.15 -5.37
N PHE A 69 2.28 -5.95 -5.91
CA PHE A 69 1.07 -5.13 -5.87
C PHE A 69 -0.09 -5.82 -6.57
N VAL A 70 0.12 -6.38 -7.77
CA VAL A 70 -0.90 -7.13 -8.51
C VAL A 70 -1.37 -8.36 -7.71
N SER A 71 -0.46 -9.06 -7.04
CA SER A 71 -0.81 -10.21 -6.19
C SER A 71 -1.68 -9.81 -4.98
N GLN A 72 -1.42 -8.66 -4.38
CA GLN A 72 -2.17 -8.18 -3.21
C GLN A 72 -3.44 -7.40 -3.55
N LEU A 73 -3.60 -6.97 -4.81
CA LEU A 73 -4.74 -6.16 -5.27
C LEU A 73 -6.08 -6.85 -5.01
N HIS A 74 -6.12 -8.19 -5.09
CA HIS A 74 -7.31 -8.96 -4.77
C HIS A 74 -7.82 -8.72 -3.34
N ILE A 75 -6.91 -8.67 -2.36
CA ILE A 75 -7.26 -8.46 -0.95
C ILE A 75 -7.79 -7.04 -0.75
N VAL A 76 -7.08 -6.05 -1.30
CA VAL A 76 -7.48 -4.63 -1.22
C VAL A 76 -8.84 -4.42 -1.91
N GLY A 77 -9.06 -5.08 -3.04
CA GLY A 77 -10.33 -5.04 -3.77
C GLY A 77 -11.50 -5.57 -2.95
N ILE A 78 -11.34 -6.74 -2.30
CA ILE A 78 -12.39 -7.30 -1.44
C ILE A 78 -12.70 -6.38 -0.26
N VAL A 79 -11.67 -5.91 0.44
CA VAL A 79 -11.85 -5.01 1.59
C VAL A 79 -12.57 -3.73 1.16
N GLY A 80 -12.14 -3.12 0.06
CA GLY A 80 -12.77 -1.92 -0.50
C GLY A 80 -14.23 -2.14 -0.88
N LEU A 81 -14.54 -3.29 -1.47
CA LEU A 81 -15.92 -3.66 -1.83
C LEU A 81 -16.80 -3.82 -0.59
N VAL A 82 -16.33 -4.55 0.43
CA VAL A 82 -17.06 -4.73 1.70
C VAL A 82 -17.32 -3.40 2.40
N VAL A 83 -16.30 -2.55 2.51
CA VAL A 83 -16.42 -1.22 3.11
C VAL A 83 -17.44 -0.37 2.33
N SER A 84 -17.40 -0.41 1.00
CA SER A 84 -18.35 0.33 0.15
C SER A 84 -19.79 -0.10 0.37
N PHE A 85 -20.05 -1.40 0.51
CA PHE A 85 -21.39 -1.91 0.82
C PHE A 85 -21.87 -1.45 2.21
N ILE A 86 -21.04 -1.58 3.24
CA ILE A 86 -21.37 -1.14 4.59
C ILE A 86 -21.69 0.36 4.60
N GLN A 87 -20.86 1.16 3.93
CA GLN A 87 -21.05 2.60 3.82
C GLN A 87 -22.38 2.94 3.13
N LEU A 88 -22.71 2.26 2.03
CA LEU A 88 -23.96 2.47 1.30
C LEU A 88 -25.18 2.15 2.17
N PHE A 89 -25.17 1.01 2.86
CA PHE A 89 -26.27 0.65 3.77
C PHE A 89 -26.38 1.63 4.95
N GLY A 90 -25.25 2.11 5.49
CA GLY A 90 -25.23 3.13 6.53
C GLY A 90 -25.88 4.43 6.10
N LEU A 91 -25.57 4.91 4.88
CA LEU A 91 -26.17 6.12 4.33
C LEU A 91 -27.67 5.97 4.05
N ILE A 92 -28.09 4.83 3.49
CA ILE A 92 -29.51 4.53 3.25
C ILE A 92 -30.27 4.49 4.59
N SER A 93 -29.74 3.78 5.58
CA SER A 93 -30.35 3.68 6.91
C SER A 93 -30.47 5.06 7.57
N ALA A 94 -29.42 5.89 7.51
CA ALA A 94 -29.43 7.24 8.06
C ALA A 94 -30.48 8.13 7.38
N MET A 95 -30.59 8.06 6.05
CA MET A 95 -31.63 8.78 5.30
C MET A 95 -33.04 8.32 5.69
N LEU A 96 -33.29 7.01 5.76
CA LEU A 96 -34.59 6.47 6.15
C LEU A 96 -34.95 6.87 7.58
N LEU A 97 -34.00 6.81 8.52
CA LEU A 97 -34.19 7.24 9.90
C LEU A 97 -34.52 8.73 9.96
N PHE A 98 -33.76 9.57 9.25
CA PHE A 98 -33.98 11.01 9.20
C PHE A 98 -35.35 11.36 8.62
N CYS A 99 -35.75 10.73 7.51
CA CYS A 99 -37.07 10.91 6.91
C CYS A 99 -38.19 10.47 7.87
N THR A 100 -38.05 9.31 8.51
CA THR A 100 -39.05 8.77 9.43
C THR A 100 -39.21 9.64 10.67
N VAL A 101 -38.11 10.09 11.26
CA VAL A 101 -38.10 10.96 12.44
C VAL A 101 -38.71 12.33 12.10
N ASN A 102 -38.35 12.93 10.96
CA ASN A 102 -38.93 14.21 10.56
C ASN A 102 -40.42 14.10 10.25
N HIS A 103 -40.85 13.03 9.59
CA HIS A 103 -42.27 12.78 9.34
C HIS A 103 -43.04 12.63 10.66
N LYS A 104 -42.52 11.84 11.61
CA LYS A 104 -43.12 11.68 12.94
C LYS A 104 -43.16 13.01 13.73
N ARG A 105 -42.11 13.83 13.63
CA ARG A 105 -42.06 15.16 14.27
C ARG A 105 -43.05 16.15 13.64
N SER A 106 -43.21 16.12 12.31
CA SER A 106 -44.13 16.98 11.56
C SER A 106 -45.59 16.66 11.86
N ASN A 107 -46.00 15.40 11.69
CA ASN A 107 -47.32 14.92 12.08
C ASN A 107 -47.56 15.11 13.58
N GLY A 108 -46.46 15.06 14.34
CA GLY A 108 -46.38 15.38 15.74
C GLY A 108 -46.88 16.79 16.11
N HIS A 109 -46.38 17.79 15.39
CA HIS A 109 -46.83 19.16 15.57
C HIS A 109 -48.25 19.36 15.08
N HIS A 110 -48.62 18.71 13.96
CA HIS A 110 -49.97 18.80 13.43
C HIS A 110 -51.00 18.28 14.43
N TYR A 111 -50.78 17.14 15.10
CA TYR A 111 -51.75 16.64 16.10
C TYR A 111 -51.88 17.57 17.32
N LYS A 112 -50.79 18.23 17.77
CA LYS A 112 -50.86 19.16 18.91
C LYS A 112 -51.59 20.45 18.57
N ALA A 113 -51.62 20.85 17.29
CA ALA A 113 -52.29 22.05 16.83
C ALA A 113 -53.82 21.89 16.70
N TYR A 114 -54.33 20.66 16.57
CA TYR A 114 -55.77 20.37 16.64
C TYR A 114 -56.17 20.00 18.08
N PRO A 115 -56.95 20.82 18.79
CA PRO A 115 -57.49 20.40 20.08
C PRO A 115 -58.51 19.27 19.86
N ALA A 116 -58.39 18.18 20.63
CA ALA A 116 -59.44 17.17 20.71
C ALA A 116 -60.64 17.80 21.44
N THR A 117 -61.68 18.14 20.67
CA THR A 117 -63.02 18.49 21.19
C THR A 117 -63.66 17.31 21.89
#